data_AF-B5JIN6-F1
#
_entry.id   AF-B5JIN6-F1
#
_cell.length_a   1.000
_cell.length_b   1.000
_cell.length_c   1.000
_cell.angle_alpha   90.00
_cell.angle_beta   90.00
_cell.angle_gamma   90.00
#
_symmetry.space_group_name_H-M   'P 1'
#
loop_
_entity.id
_entity.type
_entity.pdbx_description
1 polymer ?
#
loop_
_entity_poly.entity_id
_entity_poly.type
_entity_poly.pdbx_seq_one_letter_code
_entity_poly.pdbx_strand_id
1 'polypeptide(L)'
;MKTPPFLILLSFLLTLGASFLAAETVTLQAGTFIPVRLSQNVNGSINKTGDKVHFQVTEDILVKGKTVISKDTWINGKVTYTKGRKMMGDGGRISIIASSLTAVDGQIVRIERDPLSSEGKTRTANLIVNTTVWGVAGLISKGRAAGIFLDTEFELEIAESIDIDTAAEPTPPTPEPVEHIQIEGSFEKDDSTIRFHNGIVGKDFNLKFDLPEKGSQPIEDPESIAIVKVFNHQLPDPIYPIETSYDAKKELHTATFAFWDIIQYCTPQENNIVFRIQLEDGRIATGTTALNRKWRLK
;
A
#
# COMPACT_ATOMS: atom_id res chain seq x y z
N MET A 1 27.01 -12.44 -70.31
CA MET A 1 27.34 -13.00 -68.98
C MET A 1 26.15 -12.76 -68.08
N LYS A 2 25.50 -13.84 -67.61
CA LYS A 2 24.28 -13.80 -66.79
C LYS A 2 24.67 -13.47 -65.35
N THR A 3 24.14 -12.39 -64.79
CA THR A 3 24.28 -12.05 -63.36
C THR A 3 23.65 -13.17 -62.53
N PRO A 4 24.34 -13.70 -61.49
CA PRO A 4 23.82 -14.81 -60.71
C PRO A 4 22.62 -14.34 -59.87
N PRO A 5 21.51 -15.10 -59.83
CA PRO A 5 20.26 -14.71 -59.15
C PRO A 5 20.39 -14.58 -57.63
N PHE A 6 21.52 -14.99 -57.05
CA PHE A 6 21.77 -14.96 -55.62
C PHE A 6 22.00 -13.54 -55.07
N LEU A 7 22.47 -12.60 -55.89
CA LEU A 7 22.75 -11.22 -55.47
C LEU A 7 21.49 -10.35 -55.31
N ILE A 8 20.38 -10.73 -55.95
CA ILE A 8 19.09 -10.02 -55.80
C ILE A 8 18.34 -10.52 -54.55
N LEU A 9 18.61 -11.76 -54.11
CA LEU A 9 18.00 -12.34 -52.92
C LEU A 9 18.57 -11.76 -51.62
N LEU A 10 19.82 -11.32 -51.62
CA LEU A 10 20.46 -10.71 -50.45
C LEU A 10 20.03 -9.24 -50.23
N SER A 11 19.60 -8.53 -51.28
CA SER A 11 19.03 -7.18 -51.15
C SER A 11 17.58 -7.16 -50.66
N PHE A 12 16.87 -8.29 -50.70
CA PHE A 12 15.48 -8.39 -50.22
C PHE A 12 15.38 -8.83 -48.75
N LEU A 13 16.46 -9.36 -48.18
CA LEU A 13 16.52 -9.80 -46.78
C LEU A 13 17.01 -8.70 -45.81
N LEU A 14 17.25 -7.48 -46.30
CA LEU A 14 17.61 -6.31 -45.48
C LEU A 14 16.45 -5.32 -45.27
N THR A 15 15.30 -5.56 -45.89
CA THR A 15 14.07 -4.75 -45.72
C THR A 15 13.05 -5.38 -44.78
N LEU A 16 13.47 -6.36 -43.97
CA LEU A 16 12.61 -6.97 -42.94
C LEU A 16 12.81 -6.25 -41.60
N GLY A 17 12.09 -5.14 -41.44
CA GLY A 17 11.50 -4.77 -40.17
C GLY A 17 12.43 -4.29 -39.06
N ALA A 18 13.19 -3.23 -39.31
CA ALA A 18 13.41 -2.25 -38.25
C ALA A 18 12.14 -1.40 -38.14
N SER A 19 11.05 -1.98 -37.62
CA SER A 19 9.99 -1.17 -37.04
C SER A 19 10.62 -0.48 -35.85
N PHE A 20 11.14 0.73 -36.08
CA PHE A 20 11.40 1.66 -34.99
C PHE A 20 10.06 1.73 -34.22
N LEU A 21 10.02 1.18 -33.02
CA LEU A 21 9.05 1.60 -32.01
C LEU A 21 9.30 3.11 -31.87
N ALA A 22 8.56 3.90 -32.64
CA ALA A 22 8.58 5.33 -32.47
C ALA A 22 8.04 5.57 -31.07
N ALA A 23 8.95 5.96 -30.18
CA ALA A 23 8.61 6.50 -28.89
C ALA A 23 7.63 7.66 -29.11
N GLU A 24 6.36 7.40 -28.86
CA GLU A 24 5.34 8.43 -28.98
C GLU A 24 5.21 9.06 -27.61
N THR A 25 5.75 10.26 -27.50
CA THR A 25 5.59 11.10 -26.33
C THR A 25 4.15 11.61 -26.29
N VAL A 26 3.48 11.38 -25.17
CA VAL A 26 2.11 11.82 -24.93
C VAL A 26 2.10 12.80 -23.76
N THR A 27 1.52 13.98 -23.96
CA THR A 27 1.41 14.99 -22.90
C THR A 27 0.23 14.67 -21.98
N LEU A 28 0.51 14.34 -20.72
CA LEU A 28 -0.47 14.38 -19.64
C LEU A 28 -0.65 15.84 -19.22
N GLN A 29 -1.89 16.34 -19.22
CA GLN A 29 -2.17 17.75 -18.95
C GLN A 29 -2.36 18.00 -17.44
N ALA A 30 -1.91 19.16 -16.95
CA ALA A 30 -2.37 19.70 -15.68
C ALA A 30 -3.90 19.80 -15.66
N GLY A 31 -4.52 19.58 -14.50
CA GLY A 31 -5.97 19.52 -14.36
C GLY A 31 -6.60 18.17 -14.70
N THR A 32 -5.81 17.16 -15.09
CA THR A 32 -6.33 15.81 -15.30
C THR A 32 -6.67 15.18 -13.95
N PHE A 33 -7.90 14.67 -13.81
CA PHE A 33 -8.33 13.93 -12.62
C PHE A 33 -7.96 12.45 -12.71
N ILE A 34 -7.44 11.92 -11.61
CA ILE A 34 -7.05 10.52 -11.45
C ILE A 34 -7.88 9.92 -10.33
N PRO A 35 -8.67 8.86 -10.59
CA PRO A 35 -9.36 8.12 -9.54
C PRO A 35 -8.37 7.26 -8.78
N VAL A 36 -8.43 7.37 -7.46
CA VAL A 36 -7.52 6.69 -6.54
C VAL A 36 -8.29 6.15 -5.35
N ARG A 37 -7.70 5.19 -4.66
CA ARG A 37 -8.20 4.69 -3.38
C ARG A 37 -7.12 4.78 -2.32
N LEU A 38 -7.53 5.03 -1.08
CA LEU A 38 -6.64 5.01 0.06
C LEU A 38 -6.23 3.57 0.39
N SER A 39 -4.93 3.30 0.51
CA SER A 39 -4.39 1.95 0.71
C SER A 39 -4.13 1.60 2.16
N GLN A 40 -4.56 2.44 3.11
CA GLN A 40 -4.45 2.21 4.54
C GLN A 40 -5.54 2.96 5.31
N ASN A 41 -5.91 2.48 6.49
CA ASN A 41 -6.74 3.20 7.43
C ASN A 41 -5.91 4.29 8.11
N VAL A 42 -6.46 5.49 8.18
CA VAL A 42 -5.83 6.66 8.80
C VAL A 42 -6.73 7.15 9.93
N ASN A 43 -6.18 7.41 11.12
CA ASN A 43 -6.93 7.77 12.32
C ASN A 43 -6.29 8.96 13.06
N GLY A 44 -7.04 10.05 13.25
CA GLY A 44 -6.56 11.28 13.88
C GLY A 44 -6.19 11.19 15.36
N SER A 45 -6.43 10.07 16.03
CA SER A 45 -5.99 9.81 17.41
C SER A 45 -4.77 8.89 17.49
N ILE A 46 -4.38 8.23 16.40
CA ILE A 46 -3.26 7.28 16.35
C ILE A 46 -2.14 7.81 15.47
N ASN A 47 -2.49 8.21 14.24
CA ASN A 47 -1.54 8.82 13.33
C ASN A 47 -1.10 10.20 13.83
N LYS A 48 0.10 10.59 13.40
CA LYS A 48 0.73 11.88 13.69
C LYS A 48 0.94 12.66 12.40
N THR A 49 1.00 13.98 12.51
CA THR A 49 1.43 14.83 11.39
C THR A 49 2.82 14.39 10.92
N GLY A 50 2.96 14.19 9.61
CA GLY A 50 4.18 13.71 8.96
C GLY A 50 4.17 12.22 8.64
N ASP A 51 3.25 11.43 9.21
CA ASP A 51 3.12 10.01 8.88
C ASP A 51 2.88 9.83 7.38
N LYS A 52 3.53 8.82 6.80
CA LYS A 52 3.34 8.44 5.39
C LYS A 52 1.94 7.87 5.18
N VAL A 53 1.38 8.21 4.02
CA VAL A 53 0.10 7.67 3.57
C VAL A 53 0.23 7.27 2.12
N HIS A 54 -0.27 6.08 1.77
CA HIS A 54 -0.25 5.57 0.42
C HIS A 54 -1.65 5.51 -0.18
N PHE A 55 -1.74 5.89 -1.45
CA PHE A 55 -2.91 5.68 -2.27
C PHE A 55 -2.52 4.82 -3.46
N GLN A 56 -3.53 4.24 -4.10
CA GLN A 56 -3.36 3.38 -5.25
C GLN A 56 -4.32 3.82 -6.35
N VAL A 57 -3.81 3.94 -7.57
CA VAL A 57 -4.62 4.26 -8.76
C VAL A 57 -5.58 3.10 -9.05
N THR A 58 -6.87 3.39 -9.26
CA THR A 58 -7.90 2.36 -9.40
C THR A 58 -8.07 1.83 -10.83
N GLU A 59 -7.70 2.62 -11.84
CA GLU A 59 -7.80 2.28 -13.27
C GLU A 59 -6.68 2.90 -14.11
N ASP A 60 -6.45 2.36 -15.30
CA ASP A 60 -5.44 2.89 -16.22
C ASP A 60 -5.82 4.28 -16.72
N ILE A 61 -4.90 5.24 -16.59
CA ILE A 61 -5.08 6.58 -17.15
C ILE A 61 -4.56 6.57 -18.58
N LEU A 62 -5.49 6.78 -19.51
CA LEU A 62 -5.21 6.76 -20.94
C LEU A 62 -5.19 8.18 -21.51
N VAL A 63 -4.15 8.53 -22.25
CA VAL A 63 -4.12 9.73 -23.08
C VAL A 63 -3.84 9.30 -24.52
N LYS A 64 -4.71 9.72 -25.45
CA LYS A 64 -4.67 9.28 -26.86
C LYS A 64 -4.68 7.75 -27.03
N GLY A 65 -5.35 7.03 -26.12
CA GLY A 65 -5.46 5.56 -26.17
C GLY A 65 -4.21 4.81 -25.67
N LYS A 66 -3.23 5.51 -25.09
CA LYS A 66 -2.04 4.90 -24.48
C LYS A 66 -2.03 5.10 -22.98
N THR A 67 -1.61 4.08 -22.24
CA THR A 67 -1.48 4.13 -20.78
C THR A 67 -0.32 5.02 -20.40
N VAL A 68 -0.62 6.09 -19.68
CA VAL A 68 0.36 7.05 -19.14
C VAL A 68 0.64 6.78 -17.67
N ILE A 69 -0.38 6.33 -16.94
CA ILE A 69 -0.28 5.88 -15.55
C ILE A 69 -1.03 4.56 -15.46
N SER A 70 -0.35 3.51 -15.03
CA SER A 70 -0.97 2.20 -14.89
C SER A 70 -1.85 2.14 -13.65
N LYS A 71 -2.89 1.32 -13.72
CA LYS A 71 -3.63 0.84 -12.57
C LYS A 71 -2.67 0.27 -11.53
N ASP A 72 -3.08 0.36 -10.26
CA ASP A 72 -2.35 -0.14 -9.11
C ASP A 72 -1.02 0.58 -8.81
N THR A 73 -0.70 1.64 -9.57
CA THR A 73 0.44 2.54 -9.29
C THR A 73 0.29 3.20 -7.92
N TRP A 74 1.38 3.22 -7.16
CA TRP A 74 1.45 3.85 -5.86
C TRP A 74 1.58 5.36 -5.94
N ILE A 75 0.83 6.03 -5.08
CA ILE A 75 0.90 7.46 -4.86
C ILE A 75 1.38 7.70 -3.44
N ASN A 76 2.43 8.51 -3.32
CA ASN A 76 2.96 8.91 -2.03
C ASN A 76 2.20 10.12 -1.49
N GLY A 77 1.91 10.08 -0.21
CA GLY A 77 1.25 11.15 0.52
C GLY A 77 1.69 11.20 1.97
N LYS A 78 1.10 12.11 2.72
CA LYS A 78 1.37 12.25 4.15
C LYS A 78 0.20 12.85 4.91
N VAL A 79 0.19 12.60 6.22
CA VAL A 79 -0.70 13.29 7.15
C VAL A 79 -0.20 14.71 7.37
N THR A 80 -1.04 15.70 7.12
CA THR A 80 -0.71 17.14 7.29
C THR A 80 -1.22 17.70 8.61
N TYR A 81 -2.30 17.13 9.14
CA TYR A 81 -2.89 17.59 10.39
C TYR A 81 -3.55 16.46 11.13
N THR A 82 -3.34 16.41 12.44
CA THR A 82 -4.00 15.47 13.34
C THR A 82 -4.48 16.17 14.60
N LYS A 83 -5.71 15.88 15.00
CA LYS A 83 -6.28 16.29 16.27
C LYS A 83 -7.07 15.10 16.83
N GLY A 84 -6.63 14.59 17.97
CA GLY A 84 -7.38 13.58 18.71
C GLY A 84 -8.68 14.13 19.27
N ARG A 85 -9.66 13.26 19.55
CA ARG A 85 -10.91 13.67 20.23
C ARG A 85 -10.63 14.15 21.66
N LYS A 86 -11.43 15.09 22.17
CA LYS A 86 -11.39 15.50 23.59
C LYS A 86 -12.65 15.07 24.34
N MET A 87 -12.54 14.97 25.67
CA MET A 87 -13.65 14.57 26.55
C MET A 87 -14.83 15.56 26.54
N MET A 88 -14.62 16.81 26.10
CA MET A 88 -15.61 17.89 26.12
C MET A 88 -16.33 18.07 24.77
N GLY A 89 -16.66 16.97 24.09
CA GLY A 89 -17.48 16.98 22.87
C GLY A 89 -16.77 17.42 21.58
N ASP A 90 -15.52 17.88 21.66
CA ASP A 90 -14.70 18.27 20.51
C ASP A 90 -14.20 17.02 19.76
N GLY A 91 -14.71 16.85 18.54
CA GLY A 91 -14.36 15.76 17.66
C GLY A 91 -12.89 15.80 17.23
N GLY A 92 -12.34 14.63 16.88
CA GLY A 92 -11.04 14.58 16.24
C GLY A 92 -11.09 15.15 14.82
N ARG A 93 -9.93 15.46 14.25
CA ARG A 93 -9.78 15.86 12.84
C ARG A 93 -8.50 15.24 12.31
N ILE A 94 -8.52 14.81 11.05
CA ILE A 94 -7.32 14.39 10.34
C ILE A 94 -7.36 14.94 8.92
N SER A 95 -6.21 15.38 8.43
CA SER A 95 -6.02 15.80 7.04
C SER A 95 -4.81 15.09 6.46
N ILE A 96 -4.96 14.61 5.22
CA ILE A 96 -3.91 13.97 4.43
C ILE A 96 -3.76 14.70 3.10
N ILE A 97 -2.57 14.65 2.51
CA ILE A 97 -2.34 15.12 1.14
C ILE A 97 -1.65 14.03 0.34
N ALA A 98 -2.00 13.92 -0.93
CA ALA A 98 -1.17 13.25 -1.92
C ALA A 98 -0.02 14.18 -2.35
N SER A 99 1.03 13.63 -2.94
CA SER A 99 2.22 14.39 -3.35
C SER A 99 2.65 14.07 -4.76
N SER A 100 2.90 12.80 -5.06
CA SER A 100 3.41 12.40 -6.38
C SER A 100 3.25 10.90 -6.63
N LEU A 101 3.29 10.54 -7.90
CA LEU A 101 3.32 9.17 -8.41
C LEU A 101 4.37 9.02 -9.50
N THR A 102 4.62 7.80 -9.94
CA THR A 102 5.55 7.50 -11.04
C THR A 102 4.77 7.05 -12.27
N ALA A 103 4.99 7.70 -13.42
CA ALA A 103 4.39 7.33 -14.70
C ALA A 103 5.04 6.05 -15.28
N VAL A 104 4.47 5.53 -16.38
CA VAL A 104 4.96 4.29 -17.03
C VAL A 104 6.40 4.35 -17.52
N ASP A 105 6.92 5.55 -17.79
CA ASP A 105 8.31 5.79 -18.22
C ASP A 105 9.28 6.05 -17.06
N GLY A 106 8.80 5.96 -15.82
CA GLY A 106 9.59 6.27 -14.63
C GLY A 106 9.64 7.75 -14.25
N GLN A 107 9.02 8.66 -15.01
CA GLN A 107 8.96 10.07 -14.64
C GLN A 107 8.05 10.30 -13.43
N ILE A 108 8.42 11.26 -12.57
CA ILE A 108 7.62 11.64 -11.40
C ILE A 108 6.56 12.65 -11.82
N VAL A 109 5.29 12.28 -11.64
CA VAL A 109 4.15 13.17 -11.86
C VAL A 109 3.72 13.77 -10.53
N ARG A 110 3.62 15.11 -10.48
CA ARG A 110 3.18 15.84 -9.29
C ARG A 110 1.66 15.97 -9.25
N ILE A 111 1.12 15.82 -8.05
CA ILE A 111 -0.31 15.93 -7.76
C ILE A 111 -0.53 17.24 -7.02
N GLU A 112 -1.67 17.89 -7.28
CA GLU A 112 -2.12 19.05 -6.52
C GLU A 112 -2.24 18.71 -5.04
N ARG A 113 -1.77 19.63 -4.20
CA ARG A 113 -1.62 19.39 -2.75
C ARG A 113 -2.86 19.77 -1.97
N ASP A 114 -4.02 19.37 -2.47
CA ASP A 114 -5.29 19.64 -1.81
C ASP A 114 -5.49 18.72 -0.60
N PRO A 115 -5.72 19.28 0.61
CA PRO A 115 -5.94 18.47 1.80
C PRO A 115 -7.26 17.70 1.74
N LEU A 116 -7.16 16.39 1.74
CA LEU A 116 -8.28 15.49 2.00
C LEU A 116 -8.49 15.40 3.52
N SER A 117 -9.59 15.95 4.02
CA SER A 117 -9.84 16.02 5.46
C SER A 117 -11.06 15.23 5.90
N SER A 118 -10.97 14.66 7.10
CA SER A 118 -12.06 13.98 7.79
C SER A 118 -12.23 14.58 9.18
N GLU A 119 -13.47 14.85 9.55
CA GLU A 119 -13.84 15.38 10.85
C GLU A 119 -14.72 14.41 11.63
N GLY A 120 -14.39 14.20 12.89
CA GLY A 120 -15.26 13.53 13.83
C GLY A 120 -16.42 14.45 14.18
N LYS A 121 -17.66 13.99 13.97
CA LYS A 121 -18.88 14.79 14.24
C LYS A 121 -18.86 15.40 15.65
N THR A 122 -18.93 16.74 15.74
CA THR A 122 -19.21 17.53 16.94
C THR A 122 -20.67 17.97 16.93
N ARG A 123 -21.34 18.11 18.08
CA ARG A 123 -22.80 18.36 18.17
C ARG A 123 -23.24 19.80 17.81
N THR A 124 -22.33 20.69 17.40
CA THR A 124 -22.67 22.10 17.16
C THR A 124 -22.45 22.43 15.68
N ALA A 125 -23.53 22.86 15.04
CA ALA A 125 -23.68 23.14 13.62
C ALA A 125 -22.57 24.04 13.04
N ASN A 126 -22.03 23.65 11.88
CA ASN A 126 -22.21 24.38 10.61
C ASN A 126 -21.61 23.58 9.45
N LEU A 127 -22.43 23.38 8.41
CA LEU A 127 -22.08 22.81 7.12
C LEU A 127 -20.97 23.63 6.44
N ILE A 128 -19.83 23.00 6.11
CA ILE A 128 -18.99 23.39 4.96
C ILE A 128 -18.40 22.11 4.32
N VAL A 129 -18.94 21.81 3.12
CA VAL A 129 -18.36 21.18 1.92
C VAL A 129 -17.76 19.75 2.03
N ASN A 130 -18.66 18.79 1.74
CA ASN A 130 -18.53 17.75 0.71
C ASN A 130 -17.45 16.65 0.82
N THR A 131 -17.47 15.88 1.90
CA THR A 131 -17.25 14.41 1.83
C THR A 131 -17.98 13.76 3.00
N THR A 132 -19.24 13.39 2.78
CA THR A 132 -20.02 12.64 3.77
C THR A 132 -19.68 11.16 3.62
N VAL A 133 -18.78 10.65 4.46
CA VAL A 133 -18.62 9.20 4.67
C VAL A 133 -19.38 8.79 5.94
N TRP A 134 -20.03 7.63 5.83
CA TRP A 134 -21.19 7.13 6.56
C TRP A 134 -21.18 7.12 8.11
N GLY A 135 -22.40 7.19 8.68
CA GLY A 135 -22.72 6.81 10.06
C GLY A 135 -23.95 7.54 10.63
N VAL A 136 -25.14 6.98 10.45
CA VAL A 136 -26.40 7.39 11.10
C VAL A 136 -26.70 6.39 12.23
N ALA A 137 -26.67 6.82 13.50
CA ALA A 137 -27.44 6.24 14.61
C ALA A 137 -27.06 6.86 15.98
N GLY A 138 -28.09 7.39 16.66
CA GLY A 138 -28.30 7.18 18.11
C GLY A 138 -27.59 8.10 19.11
N LEU A 139 -28.39 8.70 19.98
CA LEU A 139 -27.98 9.40 21.20
C LEU A 139 -26.91 8.62 21.98
N ILE A 140 -25.70 9.19 22.16
CA ILE A 140 -24.82 9.08 23.35
C ILE A 140 -23.66 10.09 23.17
N SER A 141 -23.39 10.83 24.24
CA SER A 141 -22.69 12.12 24.34
C SER A 141 -21.15 12.04 24.47
N LYS A 142 -20.44 11.48 23.49
CA LYS A 142 -18.95 11.55 23.42
C LYS A 142 -18.49 11.90 22.00
N GLY A 143 -17.55 12.85 21.85
CA GLY A 143 -16.93 13.18 20.54
C GLY A 143 -16.20 11.98 19.95
N ARG A 144 -16.21 11.81 18.62
CA ARG A 144 -15.59 10.68 17.91
C ARG A 144 -14.23 11.06 17.31
N ALA A 145 -13.31 10.10 17.22
CA ALA A 145 -12.09 10.26 16.43
C ALA A 145 -12.43 10.39 14.94
N ALA A 146 -11.69 11.22 14.22
CA ALA A 146 -11.75 11.27 12.76
C ALA A 146 -10.91 10.14 12.16
N GLY A 147 -11.38 9.55 11.08
CA GLY A 147 -10.62 8.59 10.31
C GLY A 147 -11.04 8.57 8.85
N ILE A 148 -10.15 8.06 8.01
CA ILE A 148 -10.39 7.76 6.60
C ILE A 148 -10.03 6.28 6.44
N PHE A 149 -10.94 5.49 5.89
CA PHE A 149 -10.77 4.04 5.84
C PHE A 149 -10.06 3.60 4.57
N LEU A 150 -9.38 2.45 4.67
CA LEU A 150 -8.93 1.68 3.53
C LEU A 150 -10.03 1.60 2.45
N ASP A 151 -9.63 1.64 1.19
CA ASP A 151 -10.50 1.59 0.00
C ASP A 151 -11.43 2.80 -0.16
N THR A 152 -11.27 3.86 0.63
CA THR A 152 -11.99 5.13 0.37
C THR A 152 -11.47 5.74 -0.93
N GLU A 153 -12.37 6.03 -1.87
CA GLU A 153 -12.05 6.56 -3.19
C GLU A 153 -12.00 8.10 -3.21
N PHE A 154 -11.09 8.65 -4.01
CA PHE A 154 -10.88 10.07 -4.24
C PHE A 154 -10.57 10.34 -5.71
N GLU A 155 -10.79 11.58 -6.15
CA GLU A 155 -10.27 12.09 -7.41
C GLU A 155 -9.16 13.10 -7.09
N LEU A 156 -7.97 12.88 -7.66
CA LEU A 156 -6.81 13.74 -7.48
C LEU A 156 -6.46 14.45 -8.78
N GLU A 157 -6.09 15.72 -8.69
CA GLU A 157 -5.74 16.55 -9.85
C GLU A 157 -4.22 16.56 -10.10
N ILE A 158 -3.81 16.45 -11.37
CA ILE A 158 -2.42 16.63 -11.78
C ILE A 158 -2.03 18.10 -11.75
N ALA A 159 -0.92 18.42 -11.09
CA ALA A 159 -0.47 19.80 -10.89
C ALA A 159 0.21 20.42 -12.12
N GLU A 160 0.94 19.62 -12.89
CA GLU A 160 1.74 20.11 -14.02
C GLU A 160 1.63 19.20 -15.24
N SER A 161 1.62 19.81 -16.42
CA SER A 161 1.64 19.06 -17.68
C SER A 161 3.02 18.44 -17.88
N ILE A 162 3.07 17.18 -18.30
CA ILE A 162 4.31 16.43 -18.50
C ILE A 162 4.21 15.53 -19.73
N ASP A 163 5.28 15.49 -20.52
CA ASP A 163 5.39 14.60 -21.67
C ASP A 163 5.93 13.24 -21.23
N ILE A 164 5.14 12.20 -21.41
CA ILE A 164 5.45 10.83 -20.98
C ILE A 164 5.78 9.98 -22.19
N ASP A 165 6.87 9.24 -22.11
CA ASP A 165 7.27 8.30 -23.15
C ASP A 165 6.52 6.97 -23.01
N THR A 166 5.60 6.69 -23.93
CA THR A 166 4.80 5.47 -23.90
C THR A 166 5.46 4.28 -24.63
N ALA A 167 6.75 4.40 -25.00
CA ALA A 167 7.47 3.40 -25.79
C ALA A 167 7.70 2.05 -25.10
N ALA A 168 7.55 1.98 -23.78
CA ALA A 168 7.77 0.77 -23.00
C ALA A 168 6.43 0.27 -22.44
N GLU A 169 5.94 -0.87 -22.94
CA GLU A 169 5.16 -1.73 -22.05
C GLU A 169 6.08 -2.10 -20.89
N PRO A 170 5.68 -1.89 -19.62
CA PRO A 170 6.45 -2.40 -18.50
C PRO A 170 6.46 -3.92 -18.63
N THR A 171 7.53 -4.49 -19.17
CA THR A 171 7.79 -5.92 -19.03
C THR A 171 7.85 -6.17 -17.54
N PRO A 172 6.89 -6.92 -16.95
CA PRO A 172 6.98 -7.29 -15.55
C PRO A 172 8.37 -7.89 -15.36
N PRO A 173 9.14 -7.51 -14.32
CA PRO A 173 10.40 -8.17 -14.05
C PRO A 173 10.09 -9.67 -14.03
N THR A 174 10.70 -10.42 -14.96
CA THR A 174 10.57 -11.87 -14.95
C THR A 174 11.08 -12.28 -13.58
N PRO A 175 10.22 -12.82 -12.69
CA PRO A 175 10.66 -13.12 -11.34
C PRO A 175 11.84 -14.06 -11.47
N GLU A 176 13.03 -13.62 -11.02
CA GLU A 176 14.16 -14.52 -10.90
C GLU A 176 13.71 -15.71 -10.05
N PRO A 177 14.01 -16.96 -10.43
CA PRO A 177 13.64 -18.11 -9.63
C PRO A 177 14.45 -18.09 -8.34
N VAL A 178 13.92 -17.39 -7.33
CA VAL A 178 14.39 -17.47 -5.96
C VAL A 178 13.80 -18.75 -5.38
N GLU A 179 14.64 -19.58 -4.77
CA GLU A 179 14.16 -20.78 -4.09
C GLU A 179 13.30 -20.36 -2.89
N HIS A 180 11.97 -20.49 -3.03
CA HIS A 180 11.02 -20.08 -2.00
C HIS A 180 10.74 -21.25 -1.06
N ILE A 181 11.30 -21.19 0.15
CA ILE A 181 10.94 -22.11 1.22
C ILE A 181 9.56 -21.70 1.75
N GLN A 182 8.54 -22.54 1.59
CA GLN A 182 7.21 -22.27 2.15
C GLN A 182 7.18 -22.68 3.63
N ILE A 183 6.76 -21.76 4.50
CA ILE A 183 6.61 -22.00 5.94
C ILE A 183 5.22 -21.62 6.43
N GLU A 184 4.73 -22.33 7.45
CA GLU A 184 3.49 -21.96 8.13
C GLU A 184 3.78 -21.04 9.31
N GLY A 185 2.99 -19.99 9.46
CA GLY A 185 3.05 -19.07 10.59
C GLY A 185 1.66 -18.80 11.14
N SER A 186 1.56 -18.48 12.43
CA SER A 186 0.31 -18.11 13.07
C SER A 186 0.51 -16.97 14.06
N PHE A 187 -0.39 -16.00 14.04
CA PHE A 187 -0.44 -14.99 15.09
C PHE A 187 -0.99 -15.58 16.38
N GLU A 188 -0.44 -15.16 17.52
CA GLU A 188 -1.04 -15.48 18.82
C GLU A 188 -2.50 -15.02 18.86
N LYS A 189 -3.38 -15.94 19.29
CA LYS A 189 -4.80 -15.67 19.38
C LYS A 189 -5.06 -14.60 20.43
N ASP A 190 -5.70 -13.51 20.02
CA ASP A 190 -6.22 -12.50 20.93
C ASP A 190 -7.64 -12.10 20.49
N ASP A 191 -8.63 -12.48 21.30
CA ASP A 191 -10.06 -12.29 21.01
C ASP A 191 -10.55 -10.86 21.36
N SER A 192 -9.63 -9.92 21.63
CA SER A 192 -9.99 -8.54 21.93
C SER A 192 -10.65 -7.84 20.73
N THR A 193 -11.67 -7.02 21.02
CA THR A 193 -12.36 -6.23 20.00
C THR A 193 -11.66 -4.89 19.80
N ILE A 194 -11.27 -4.57 18.56
CA ILE A 194 -10.63 -3.30 18.21
C ILE A 194 -11.65 -2.16 18.26
N ARG A 195 -11.34 -1.08 18.99
CA ARG A 195 -12.20 0.11 19.16
C ARG A 195 -11.52 1.38 18.63
N PHE A 196 -11.55 1.57 17.31
CA PHE A 196 -10.93 2.71 16.60
C PHE A 196 -11.34 4.09 17.14
N HIS A 197 -12.58 4.24 17.62
CA HIS A 197 -13.12 5.52 18.09
C HIS A 197 -12.39 6.09 19.33
N ASN A 198 -11.64 5.25 20.07
CA ASN A 198 -10.98 5.66 21.30
C ASN A 198 -9.49 5.98 21.16
N GLY A 199 -8.86 5.69 20.01
CA GLY A 199 -7.40 5.75 19.87
C GLY A 199 -6.65 4.72 20.75
N ILE A 200 -7.37 3.74 21.30
CA ILE A 200 -6.76 2.65 22.07
C ILE A 200 -6.33 1.59 21.06
N VAL A 201 -5.02 1.48 20.92
CA VAL A 201 -4.31 0.47 20.14
C VAL A 201 -4.38 -0.85 20.91
N GLY A 202 -4.57 -1.98 20.22
CA GLY A 202 -4.54 -3.31 20.85
C GLY A 202 -3.13 -3.67 21.35
N LYS A 203 -2.94 -4.89 21.85
CA LYS A 203 -1.59 -5.40 22.11
C LYS A 203 -0.85 -5.62 20.80
N ASP A 204 0.47 -5.51 20.83
CA ASP A 204 1.34 -5.86 19.70
C ASP A 204 1.14 -7.33 19.29
N PHE A 205 1.40 -7.61 18.02
CA PHE A 205 1.12 -8.90 17.42
C PHE A 205 2.36 -9.80 17.44
N ASN A 206 2.21 -10.96 18.06
CA ASN A 206 3.24 -11.99 18.07
C ASN A 206 2.98 -12.98 16.94
N LEU A 207 3.77 -12.91 15.87
CA LEU A 207 3.79 -13.91 14.80
C LEU A 207 4.70 -15.06 15.22
N LYS A 208 4.16 -16.26 15.29
CA LYS A 208 4.87 -17.50 15.62
C LYS A 208 5.06 -18.36 14.39
N PHE A 209 6.27 -18.86 14.18
CA PHE A 209 6.59 -19.71 13.05
C PHE A 209 7.78 -20.63 13.38
N ASP A 210 7.82 -21.76 12.69
CA ASP A 210 8.91 -22.74 12.77
C ASP A 210 9.62 -22.78 11.42
N LEU A 211 10.94 -22.93 11.43
CA LEU A 211 11.74 -23.11 10.23
C LEU A 211 11.99 -24.62 10.00
N PRO A 212 11.99 -25.08 8.74
CA PRO A 212 12.04 -26.52 8.42
C PRO A 212 13.38 -27.20 8.73
N GLU A 213 14.45 -26.45 8.99
CA GLU A 213 15.77 -27.01 9.27
C GLU A 213 15.98 -27.24 10.77
N LYS A 214 16.22 -28.50 11.16
CA LYS A 214 16.55 -28.87 12.54
C LYS A 214 17.82 -28.13 12.99
N GLY A 215 17.67 -27.20 13.93
CA GLY A 215 18.76 -26.36 14.44
C GLY A 215 18.68 -24.89 14.02
N SER A 216 17.52 -24.41 13.57
CA SER A 216 17.22 -23.00 13.27
C SER A 216 17.94 -22.06 14.23
N GLN A 217 18.92 -21.33 13.70
CA GLN A 217 19.60 -20.31 14.48
C GLN A 217 18.62 -19.19 14.84
N PRO A 218 18.78 -18.54 15.99
CA PRO A 218 17.99 -17.36 16.32
C PRO A 218 18.09 -16.32 15.20
N ILE A 219 16.96 -15.76 14.78
CA ILE A 219 16.96 -14.60 13.88
C ILE A 219 17.16 -13.36 14.76
N GLU A 220 18.40 -12.90 14.86
CA GLU A 220 18.76 -11.75 15.71
C GLU A 220 18.35 -10.42 15.10
N ASP A 221 18.38 -10.31 13.76
CA ASP A 221 18.05 -9.08 13.05
C ASP A 221 16.54 -9.02 12.70
N PRO A 222 15.78 -8.06 13.26
CA PRO A 222 14.37 -7.88 12.91
C PRO A 222 14.16 -7.53 11.43
N GLU A 223 15.09 -6.85 10.77
CA GLU A 223 14.94 -6.45 9.35
C GLU A 223 14.96 -7.65 8.40
N SER A 224 15.49 -8.78 8.86
CA SER A 224 15.45 -10.05 8.14
C SER A 224 14.03 -10.62 8.03
N ILE A 225 13.05 -10.15 8.81
CA ILE A 225 11.65 -10.56 8.72
C ILE A 225 10.80 -9.38 8.26
N ALA A 226 9.98 -9.57 7.23
CA ALA A 226 9.10 -8.51 6.76
C ALA A 226 7.73 -9.05 6.36
N ILE A 227 6.66 -8.40 6.81
CA ILE A 227 5.34 -8.53 6.21
C ILE A 227 5.35 -7.71 4.92
N VAL A 228 5.02 -8.36 3.81
CA VAL A 228 5.09 -7.77 2.46
C VAL A 228 3.72 -7.64 1.81
N LYS A 229 2.73 -8.37 2.31
CA LYS A 229 1.35 -8.31 1.82
C LYS A 229 0.38 -8.42 2.98
N VAL A 230 -0.65 -7.58 2.96
CA VAL A 230 -1.79 -7.66 3.88
C VAL A 230 -3.07 -7.62 3.05
N PHE A 231 -4.00 -8.52 3.37
CA PHE A 231 -5.21 -8.77 2.60
C PHE A 231 -4.88 -9.03 1.12
N ASN A 232 -5.37 -8.19 0.21
CA ASN A 232 -5.12 -8.28 -1.23
C ASN A 232 -4.05 -7.29 -1.71
N HIS A 233 -3.44 -6.51 -0.83
CA HIS A 233 -2.54 -5.42 -1.21
C HIS A 233 -1.09 -5.80 -0.90
N GLN A 234 -0.24 -5.72 -1.93
CA GLN A 234 1.20 -5.66 -1.73
C GLN A 234 1.50 -4.36 -0.96
N LEU A 235 2.35 -4.41 0.04
CA LEU A 235 2.70 -3.21 0.79
C LEU A 235 3.74 -2.39 0.02
N PRO A 236 3.57 -1.05 -0.07
CA PRO A 236 4.56 -0.18 -0.70
C PRO A 236 5.85 -0.14 0.12
N ASP A 237 5.72 -0.07 1.44
CA ASP A 237 6.80 -0.19 2.41
C ASP A 237 6.56 -1.48 3.24
N PRO A 238 7.50 -2.45 3.27
CA PRO A 238 7.37 -3.63 4.11
C PRO A 238 7.30 -3.29 5.60
N ILE A 239 6.56 -4.09 6.38
CA ILE A 239 6.46 -3.91 7.84
C ILE A 239 7.44 -4.87 8.52
N TYR A 240 8.29 -4.33 9.38
CA TYR A 240 9.30 -5.07 10.14
C TYR A 240 8.85 -5.25 11.60
N PRO A 241 9.25 -6.34 12.28
CA PRO A 241 8.99 -6.51 13.70
C PRO A 241 9.79 -5.51 14.53
N ILE A 242 9.24 -5.15 15.70
CA ILE A 242 9.92 -4.34 16.72
C ILE A 242 11.00 -5.18 17.42
N GLU A 243 10.70 -6.46 17.64
CA GLU A 243 11.59 -7.40 18.30
C GLU A 243 11.37 -8.82 17.77
N THR A 244 12.40 -9.65 17.92
CA THR A 244 12.35 -11.08 17.63
C THR A 244 12.81 -11.86 18.87
N SER A 245 12.28 -13.07 19.04
CA SER A 245 12.69 -13.98 20.09
C SER A 245 12.61 -15.44 19.62
N TYR A 246 13.37 -16.31 20.28
CA TYR A 246 13.47 -17.73 19.95
C TYR A 246 13.40 -18.62 21.19
N ASP A 247 12.47 -19.58 21.20
CA ASP A 247 12.35 -20.60 22.25
C ASP A 247 13.02 -21.89 21.79
N ALA A 248 14.30 -22.06 22.16
CA ALA A 248 15.11 -23.22 21.77
C ALA A 248 14.54 -24.58 22.23
N LYS A 249 13.66 -24.61 23.24
CA LYS A 249 13.02 -25.88 23.69
C LYS A 249 11.89 -26.31 22.78
N LYS A 250 11.24 -25.35 22.11
CA LYS A 250 10.10 -25.58 21.22
C LYS A 250 10.47 -25.42 19.75
N GLU A 251 11.71 -25.01 19.47
CA GLU A 251 12.19 -24.66 18.12
C GLU A 251 11.32 -23.59 17.45
N LEU A 252 10.78 -22.67 18.27
CA LEU A 252 9.73 -21.74 17.89
C LEU A 252 10.24 -20.29 17.86
N HIS A 253 10.11 -19.63 16.71
CA HIS A 253 10.41 -18.22 16.57
C HIS A 253 9.17 -17.37 16.85
N THR A 254 9.37 -16.20 17.46
CA THR A 254 8.32 -15.19 17.65
C THR A 254 8.82 -13.84 17.17
N ALA A 255 8.12 -13.23 16.23
CA ALA A 255 8.35 -11.87 15.78
C ALA A 255 7.20 -10.96 16.26
N THR A 256 7.52 -9.93 17.02
CA THR A 256 6.55 -8.99 17.60
C THR A 256 6.43 -7.77 16.71
N PHE A 257 5.23 -7.50 16.20
CA PHE A 257 4.93 -6.36 15.34
C PHE A 257 4.09 -5.32 16.06
N ALA A 258 4.38 -4.04 15.80
CA ALA A 258 3.54 -2.95 16.29
C ALA A 258 2.10 -3.16 15.82
N PHE A 259 1.14 -3.07 16.73
CA PHE A 259 -0.26 -3.32 16.39
C PHE A 259 -0.75 -2.46 15.21
N TRP A 260 -0.44 -1.16 15.23
CA TRP A 260 -0.98 -0.23 14.25
C TRP A 260 -0.39 -0.42 12.86
N ASP A 261 0.88 -0.84 12.78
CA ASP A 261 1.58 -1.01 11.52
C ASP A 261 0.93 -2.06 10.64
N ILE A 262 0.37 -3.12 11.25
CA ILE A 262 -0.43 -4.14 10.54
C ILE A 262 -1.88 -3.68 10.36
N ILE A 263 -2.53 -3.20 11.43
CA ILE A 263 -3.98 -2.96 11.43
C ILE A 263 -4.41 -1.84 10.48
N GLN A 264 -3.53 -0.88 10.20
CA GLN A 264 -3.83 0.13 9.19
C GLN A 264 -4.09 -0.49 7.81
N TYR A 265 -3.53 -1.65 7.46
CA TYR A 265 -3.75 -2.30 6.16
C TYR A 265 -4.84 -3.38 6.16
N CYS A 266 -5.48 -3.62 7.30
CA CYS A 266 -6.49 -4.66 7.45
C CYS A 266 -7.91 -4.15 7.19
N THR A 267 -8.81 -5.10 6.94
CA THR A 267 -10.26 -4.92 6.88
C THR A 267 -10.94 -5.56 8.10
N PRO A 268 -12.24 -5.28 8.35
CA PRO A 268 -13.04 -5.95 9.38
C PRO A 268 -13.28 -7.46 9.19
N GLN A 269 -12.71 -8.06 8.13
CA GLN A 269 -12.85 -9.46 7.79
C GLN A 269 -11.55 -10.21 8.11
N GLU A 270 -11.42 -11.43 7.62
CA GLU A 270 -10.15 -12.15 7.66
C GLU A 270 -9.16 -11.52 6.67
N ASN A 271 -7.93 -11.26 7.15
CA ASN A 271 -6.88 -10.65 6.36
C ASN A 271 -5.75 -11.66 6.16
N ASN A 272 -5.54 -12.08 4.91
CA ASN A 272 -4.39 -12.90 4.54
C ASN A 272 -3.11 -12.06 4.65
N ILE A 273 -2.08 -12.60 5.26
CA ILE A 273 -0.80 -11.94 5.46
C ILE A 273 0.28 -12.81 4.85
N VAL A 274 1.13 -12.20 4.03
CA VAL A 274 2.33 -12.83 3.50
C VAL A 274 3.53 -12.15 4.13
N PHE A 275 4.42 -12.95 4.71
CA PHE A 275 5.67 -12.49 5.26
C PHE A 275 6.83 -13.23 4.61
N ARG A 276 7.98 -12.57 4.54
CA ARG A 276 9.24 -13.15 4.09
C ARG A 276 10.24 -13.15 5.24
N ILE A 277 11.16 -14.09 5.18
CA ILE A 277 12.30 -14.20 6.08
C ILE A 277 13.54 -14.38 5.21
N GLN A 278 14.52 -13.51 5.38
CA GLN A 278 15.85 -13.68 4.84
C GLN A 278 16.69 -14.50 5.83
N LEU A 279 17.17 -15.65 5.38
CA LEU A 279 18.01 -16.53 6.19
C LEU A 279 19.48 -16.11 6.07
N GLU A 280 20.32 -16.49 7.04
CA GLU A 280 21.75 -16.15 7.05
C GLU A 280 22.52 -16.65 5.83
N ASP A 281 22.09 -17.78 5.25
CA ASP A 281 22.66 -18.36 4.04
C ASP A 281 22.21 -17.67 2.73
N GLY A 282 21.38 -16.62 2.84
CA GLY A 282 20.86 -15.84 1.72
C GLY A 282 19.57 -16.38 1.10
N ARG A 283 19.05 -17.53 1.54
CA ARG A 283 17.75 -18.03 1.07
C ARG A 283 16.60 -17.18 1.61
N ILE A 284 15.47 -17.18 0.90
CA ILE A 284 14.25 -16.48 1.31
C ILE A 284 13.16 -17.50 1.62
N ALA A 285 12.76 -17.57 2.88
CA ALA A 285 11.54 -18.27 3.28
C ALA A 285 10.33 -17.33 3.14
N THR A 286 9.21 -17.85 2.65
CA THR A 286 7.94 -17.13 2.54
C THR A 286 6.90 -17.88 3.34
N GLY A 287 6.20 -17.16 4.21
CA GLY A 287 5.11 -17.72 4.98
C GLY A 287 3.80 -17.02 4.71
N THR A 288 2.72 -17.78 4.84
CA THR A 288 1.35 -17.27 4.76
C THR A 288 0.64 -17.49 6.08
N THR A 289 -0.09 -16.49 6.54
CA THR A 289 -0.93 -16.59 7.74
C THR A 289 -2.20 -15.77 7.56
N ALA A 290 -3.14 -15.89 8.49
CA ALA A 290 -4.37 -15.10 8.48
C ALA A 290 -4.55 -14.40 9.82
N LEU A 291 -4.97 -13.13 9.75
CA LEU A 291 -5.37 -12.34 10.90
C LEU A 291 -6.89 -12.13 10.86
N ASN A 292 -7.59 -12.84 11.74
CA ASN A 292 -9.03 -12.69 11.93
C ASN A 292 -9.30 -11.84 13.18
N ARG A 293 -9.89 -10.65 12.98
CA ARG A 293 -10.27 -9.76 14.09
C ARG A 293 -11.66 -9.21 13.85
N LYS A 294 -12.47 -9.17 14.92
CA LYS A 294 -13.79 -8.50 14.91
C LYS A 294 -13.60 -7.02 15.22
N TRP A 295 -13.96 -6.16 14.27
CA TRP A 295 -13.83 -4.70 14.42
C TRP A 295 -15.14 -4.13 14.95
N ARG A 296 -15.07 -3.12 15.82
CA ARG A 296 -16.22 -2.26 16.13
C ARG A 296 -15.94 -0.84 15.66
N LEU A 297 -16.42 -0.56 14.45
CA LEU A 297 -16.62 0.78 13.90
C LEU A 297 -17.87 1.40 14.54
N LYS A 298 -17.86 1.64 15.86
CA LYS A 298 -18.91 2.47 16.48
C LYS A 298 -18.49 3.93 16.39
#